data_AF-A0A7K1SJ12-F1
#
_entry.id   AF-A0A7K1SJ12-F1
#
_cell.length_a   1.000
_cell.length_b   1.000
_cell.length_c   1.000
_cell.angle_alpha   90.00
_cell.angle_beta   90.00
_cell.angle_gamma   90.00
#
_symmetry.space_group_name_H-M   'P 1'
#
loop_
_entity.id
_entity.type
_entity.pdbx_description
1 polymer ?
#
loop_
_entity_poly.entity_id
_entity_poly.type
_entity_poly.pdbx_seq_one_letter_code
_entity_poly.pdbx_strand_id
1 'polypeptide(L)'
;MNKGKLEEFNETNFSPTVLFHMAPENVVGINDARTYYGHFLTGFSSIKFKIKEVFGQGNKLTKHWVFSGVHTGDFFGIPVTDLPVTLQGSTIVRMENGIIMEEQDFFDNLDLLTQLGVY
;
A
#
# COMPACT_ATOMS: atom_id res chain seq x y z
N MET A 1 4.59 6.59 0.65
CA MET A 1 5.63 5.91 -0.16
C MET A 1 6.84 6.78 -0.46
N ASN A 2 6.87 7.65 -1.49
CA ASN A 2 8.11 8.35 -1.94
C ASN A 2 8.90 9.10 -0.86
N LYS A 3 8.22 9.64 0.15
CA LYS A 3 8.84 10.43 1.22
C LYS A 3 8.87 9.70 2.57
N GLY A 4 8.46 8.42 2.61
CA GLY A 4 8.42 7.64 3.85
C GLY A 4 7.49 8.20 4.94
N LYS A 5 6.52 9.04 4.58
CA LYS A 5 5.72 9.85 5.51
C LYS A 5 4.63 9.04 6.24
N LEU A 6 5.02 8.17 7.17
CA LEU A 6 4.11 7.35 7.98
C LEU A 6 3.32 8.18 9.01
N GLU A 7 3.76 9.39 9.31
CA GLU A 7 3.05 10.34 10.17
C GLU A 7 1.70 10.81 9.58
N GLU A 8 1.51 10.65 8.26
CA GLU A 8 0.26 10.98 7.57
C GLU A 8 -0.87 9.99 7.90
N PHE A 9 -0.55 8.83 8.50
CA PHE A 9 -1.53 7.95 9.12
C PHE A 9 -1.93 8.54 10.47
N ASN A 10 -2.87 9.49 10.44
CA ASN A 10 -3.38 10.21 11.60
C ASN A 10 -4.87 10.53 11.42
N GLU A 11 -5.52 11.01 12.47
CA GLU A 11 -6.97 11.27 12.49
C GLU A 11 -7.42 12.44 11.58
N THR A 12 -6.49 13.24 11.06
CA THR A 12 -6.80 14.29 10.08
C THR A 12 -6.97 13.71 8.67
N ASN A 13 -6.33 12.57 8.38
CA ASN A 13 -6.36 11.94 7.05
C ASN A 13 -7.15 10.63 7.03
N PHE A 14 -7.28 9.94 8.16
CA PHE A 14 -7.88 8.62 8.28
C PHE A 14 -8.90 8.58 9.41
N SER A 15 -9.95 7.76 9.24
CA SER A 15 -10.83 7.37 10.33
C SER A 15 -10.03 6.65 11.43
N PRO A 16 -10.31 6.88 12.73
CA PRO A 16 -9.75 6.09 13.82
C PRO A 16 -9.98 4.58 13.65
N THR A 17 -11.07 4.21 12.95
CA THR A 17 -11.44 2.83 12.62
C THR A 17 -11.31 2.55 11.13
N VAL A 18 -10.34 3.18 10.44
CA VAL A 18 -10.10 2.92 9.01
C VAL A 18 -9.97 1.42 8.75
N LEU A 19 -10.58 0.95 7.68
CA LEU A 19 -10.57 -0.45 7.29
C LEU A 19 -9.77 -0.64 5.99
N PHE A 20 -8.69 -1.41 6.04
CA PHE A 20 -8.08 -1.92 4.81
C PHE A 20 -8.52 -3.35 4.56
N HIS A 21 -9.14 -3.54 3.40
CA HIS A 21 -9.66 -4.83 2.96
C HIS A 21 -8.51 -5.72 2.54
N MET A 22 -8.20 -6.71 3.36
CA MET A 22 -7.06 -7.60 3.21
C MET A 22 -7.51 -9.06 3.38
N ALA A 23 -6.69 -9.99 2.91
CA ALA A 23 -6.89 -11.42 3.12
C ALA A 23 -5.63 -12.01 3.79
N PRO A 24 -5.78 -12.95 4.74
CA PRO A 24 -7.03 -13.56 5.20
C PRO A 24 -7.85 -12.69 6.16
N GLU A 25 -7.24 -11.68 6.76
CA GLU A 25 -7.87 -10.79 7.74
C GLU A 25 -7.66 -9.33 7.35
N ASN A 26 -8.66 -8.50 7.66
CA ASN A 26 -8.60 -7.08 7.43
C ASN A 26 -7.67 -6.38 8.43
N VAL A 27 -7.09 -5.27 7.99
CA VAL A 27 -6.35 -4.36 8.87
C VAL A 27 -7.30 -3.26 9.34
N VAL A 28 -7.43 -3.06 10.66
CA VAL A 28 -8.39 -2.13 11.26
C VAL A 28 -7.70 -1.12 12.16
N GLY A 29 -7.94 0.16 11.89
CA GLY A 29 -7.44 1.28 12.69
C GLY A 29 -6.11 1.84 12.19
N ILE A 30 -5.84 3.09 12.59
CA ILE A 30 -4.74 3.89 12.05
C ILE A 30 -3.36 3.28 12.33
N ASN A 31 -3.16 2.68 13.51
CA ASN A 31 -1.86 2.11 13.88
C ASN A 31 -1.52 0.87 13.05
N ASP A 32 -2.49 -0.01 12.84
CA ASP A 32 -2.30 -1.24 12.08
C ASP A 32 -2.17 -0.91 10.59
N ALA A 33 -2.96 0.05 10.09
CA ALA A 33 -2.82 0.62 8.74
C ALA A 33 -1.42 1.21 8.50
N ARG A 34 -0.90 2.00 9.46
CA ARG A 34 0.45 2.56 9.40
C ARG A 34 1.51 1.47 9.39
N THR A 35 1.34 0.43 10.21
CA THR A 35 2.26 -0.71 10.29
C THR A 35 2.28 -1.49 8.99
N TYR A 36 1.10 -1.80 8.44
CA TYR A 36 0.94 -2.48 7.16
C TYR A 36 1.71 -1.77 6.03
N TYR A 37 1.49 -0.46 5.87
CA TYR A 37 2.23 0.32 4.88
C TYR A 37 3.73 0.48 5.23
N GLY A 38 4.07 0.46 6.51
CA GLY A 38 5.45 0.48 7.00
C GLY A 38 6.28 -0.67 6.44
N HIS A 39 5.70 -1.87 6.28
CA HIS A 39 6.40 -3.02 5.69
C HIS A 39 6.89 -2.77 4.26
N PHE A 40 6.16 -2.00 3.45
CA PHE A 40 6.65 -1.63 2.12
C PHE A 40 7.84 -0.67 2.16
N LEU A 41 7.91 0.20 3.19
CA LEU A 41 9.02 1.14 3.37
C LEU A 41 10.27 0.48 3.95
N THR A 42 10.10 -0.58 4.75
CA THR A 42 11.22 -1.32 5.34
C THR A 42 11.70 -2.44 4.43
N GLY A 43 10.80 -3.09 3.68
CA GLY A 43 11.13 -4.18 2.77
C GLY A 43 11.81 -3.73 1.49
N PHE A 44 11.57 -2.49 1.04
CA PHE A 44 12.11 -1.98 -0.22
C PHE A 44 12.92 -0.70 -0.06
N SER A 45 14.01 -0.58 -0.81
CA SER A 45 14.74 0.66 -1.04
C SER A 45 14.54 1.17 -2.46
N SER A 46 15.08 2.37 -2.77
CA SER A 46 14.95 3.02 -4.08
C SER A 46 13.50 3.14 -4.55
N ILE A 47 12.58 3.30 -3.59
CA ILE A 47 11.14 3.33 -3.81
C ILE A 47 10.76 4.48 -4.74
N LYS A 48 10.00 4.15 -5.78
CA LYS A 48 9.27 5.13 -6.60
C LYS A 48 7.82 4.67 -6.69
N PHE A 49 6.92 5.52 -6.21
CA PHE A 49 5.48 5.33 -6.28
C PHE A 49 4.89 6.46 -7.11
N LYS A 50 4.25 6.10 -8.22
CA LYS A 50 3.63 7.05 -9.15
C LYS A 50 2.15 6.74 -9.28
N ILE A 51 1.30 7.71 -8.95
CA ILE A 51 -0.10 7.68 -9.32
C ILE A 51 -0.18 8.05 -10.81
N LYS A 52 -0.79 7.17 -11.61
CA LYS A 52 -0.98 7.35 -13.05
C LYS A 52 -2.25 8.15 -13.30
N GLU A 53 -3.34 7.70 -12.69
CA GLU A 53 -4.68 8.23 -12.91
C GLU A 53 -5.48 8.14 -11.61
N VAL A 54 -6.44 9.04 -11.44
CA VAL A 54 -7.41 9.02 -10.34
C VAL A 54 -8.79 9.28 -10.92
N PHE A 55 -9.74 8.43 -10.57
CA PHE A 55 -11.15 8.56 -10.93
C PHE A 55 -11.98 8.67 -9.66
N GLY A 56 -13.00 9.52 -9.65
CA GLY A 56 -13.85 9.72 -8.48
C GLY A 56 -15.32 9.63 -8.84
N GLN A 57 -16.12 8.99 -7.98
CA GLN A 57 -17.57 8.98 -8.08
C GLN A 57 -18.19 8.94 -6.67
N GLY A 58 -19.01 9.95 -6.36
CA GLY A 58 -19.64 10.06 -5.04
C GLY A 58 -18.58 10.12 -3.93
N ASN A 59 -18.65 9.18 -3.00
CA ASN A 59 -17.75 9.08 -1.85
C ASN A 59 -16.58 8.10 -2.06
N LYS A 60 -16.32 7.67 -3.30
CA LYS A 60 -15.22 6.76 -3.64
C LYS A 60 -14.30 7.38 -4.67
N LEU A 61 -13.01 7.04 -4.56
CA LEU A 61 -12.03 7.26 -5.62
C LEU A 61 -11.26 5.98 -5.92
N THR A 62 -10.77 5.86 -7.14
CA THR A 62 -9.86 4.82 -7.58
C THR A 62 -8.56 5.47 -8.04
N LYS A 63 -7.43 5.02 -7.50
CA LYS A 63 -6.09 5.44 -7.93
C LYS A 63 -5.41 4.27 -8.66
N HIS A 64 -5.05 4.45 -9.92
CA HIS A 64 -4.13 3.55 -10.63
C HIS A 64 -2.71 4.01 -10.34
N TRP A 65 -1.85 3.11 -9.89
CA TRP A 65 -0.50 3.41 -9.46
C TRP A 65 0.53 2.42 -9.99
N VAL A 66 1.78 2.87 -10.02
CA VAL A 66 2.96 2.04 -10.26
C VAL A 66 3.91 2.22 -9.08
N PHE A 67 4.33 1.10 -8.51
CA PHE A 67 5.37 1.02 -7.50
C PHE A 67 6.60 0.35 -8.10
N SER A 68 7.79 0.86 -7.80
CA SER A 68 9.04 0.16 -8.07
C SER A 68 9.97 0.31 -6.88
N GLY A 69 10.78 -0.71 -6.62
CA GLY A 69 11.79 -0.70 -5.56
C GLY A 69 12.77 -1.85 -5.71
N VAL A 70 13.74 -1.94 -4.81
CA VAL A 70 14.65 -3.08 -4.67
C VAL A 70 14.36 -3.73 -3.32
N HIS A 71 14.13 -5.04 -3.30
CA HIS A 71 13.82 -5.78 -2.08
C HIS A 71 15.09 -5.92 -1.20
N THR A 72 15.26 -5.01 -0.25
CA THR A 72 16.49 -4.85 0.55
C THR A 72 16.27 -5.06 2.05
N GLY A 73 15.07 -5.47 2.46
CA GLY A 73 14.72 -5.76 3.85
C GLY A 73 13.69 -6.87 3.94
N ASP A 74 13.28 -7.23 5.15
CA ASP A 74 12.16 -8.18 5.34
C ASP A 74 10.86 -7.58 4.80
N PHE A 75 10.16 -8.34 3.98
CA PHE A 75 8.86 -7.97 3.45
C PHE A 75 7.83 -9.04 3.78
N PHE A 76 7.03 -8.80 4.83
CA PHE A 76 6.01 -9.74 5.33
C PHE A 76 6.56 -11.15 5.59
N GLY A 77 7.77 -11.24 6.17
CA GLY A 77 8.43 -12.52 6.47
C GLY A 77 9.20 -13.12 5.30
N ILE A 78 9.20 -12.47 4.13
CA ILE A 78 10.08 -12.84 3.01
C ILE A 78 11.45 -12.22 3.26
N PRO A 79 12.53 -13.02 3.39
CA PRO A 79 13.88 -12.51 3.57
C PRO A 79 14.36 -11.73 2.33
N VAL A 80 15.29 -10.81 2.55
CA VAL A 80 15.91 -9.98 1.51
C VAL A 80 16.38 -10.80 0.30
N THR A 81 16.10 -10.31 -0.91
CA THR A 81 16.51 -10.98 -2.16
C THR A 81 17.37 -10.10 -3.08
N ASP A 82 17.51 -8.81 -2.77
CA ASP A 82 18.22 -7.80 -3.57
C ASP A 82 17.69 -7.67 -5.01
N LEU A 83 16.50 -8.20 -5.29
CA LEU A 83 15.87 -8.16 -6.61
C LEU A 83 15.06 -6.88 -6.79
N PRO A 84 15.11 -6.26 -7.99
CA PRO A 84 14.23 -5.16 -8.33
C PRO A 84 12.81 -5.68 -8.58
N VAL A 85 11.82 -4.90 -8.16
CA VAL A 85 10.40 -5.16 -8.47
C VAL A 85 9.77 -3.95 -9.13
N THR A 86 8.82 -4.20 -10.03
CA THR A 86 7.88 -3.20 -10.54
C THR A 86 6.47 -3.78 -10.51
N LEU A 87 5.59 -3.11 -9.76
CA LEU A 87 4.19 -3.47 -9.61
C LEU A 87 3.32 -2.37 -10.18
N GLN A 88 2.23 -2.79 -10.80
CA GLN A 88 1.12 -1.92 -11.13
C GLN A 88 -0.12 -2.41 -10.39
N GLY A 89 -0.93 -1.47 -9.92
CA GLY A 89 -2.10 -1.79 -9.14
C GLY A 89 -3.10 -0.67 -9.12
N SER A 90 -4.26 -0.96 -8.58
CA SER A 90 -5.30 0.02 -8.32
C SER A 90 -5.76 -0.08 -6.88
N THR A 91 -6.05 1.06 -6.27
CA THR A 91 -6.68 1.10 -4.95
C THR A 91 -8.04 1.74 -5.08
N ILE A 92 -9.06 1.12 -4.50
CA ILE A 92 -10.36 1.77 -4.26
C ILE A 92 -10.33 2.34 -2.85
N VAL A 93 -10.66 3.62 -2.73
CA VAL A 93 -10.68 4.35 -1.45
C VAL A 93 -12.10 4.87 -1.22
N ARG A 94 -12.67 4.60 -0.05
CA ARG A 94 -13.91 5.26 0.42
C ARG A 94 -13.53 6.41 1.34
N MET A 95 -14.11 7.58 1.10
CA MET A 95 -13.88 8.78 1.89
C MET A 95 -15.17 9.37 2.44
N GLU A 96 -15.11 9.97 3.62
CA GLU A 96 -16.21 10.76 4.21
C GLU A 96 -15.62 11.99 4.87
N ASN A 97 -16.25 13.16 4.70
CA ASN A 97 -15.79 14.42 5.32
C ASN A 97 -14.30 14.75 5.10
N GLY A 98 -13.75 14.35 3.96
CA GLY A 98 -12.34 14.57 3.61
C GLY A 98 -11.35 13.58 4.22
N ILE A 99 -11.80 12.59 5.01
CA ILE A 99 -10.95 11.55 5.60
C ILE A 99 -11.17 10.18 4.94
N ILE A 100 -10.13 9.35 4.97
CA ILE A 100 -10.14 7.99 4.42
C ILE A 100 -10.82 7.05 5.42
N MET A 101 -11.88 6.39 4.96
CA MET A 101 -12.64 5.43 5.75
C MET A 101 -12.21 4.00 5.44
N GLU A 102 -11.94 3.70 4.17
CA GLU A 102 -11.55 2.37 3.73
C GLU A 102 -10.59 2.42 2.54
N GLU A 103 -9.68 1.45 2.44
CA GLU A 103 -8.91 1.18 1.23
C GLU A 103 -8.96 -0.31 0.86
N GLN A 104 -8.93 -0.60 -0.43
CA GLN A 104 -8.75 -1.95 -0.96
C GLN A 104 -7.78 -1.90 -2.14
N ASP A 105 -6.66 -2.61 -2.01
CA ASP A 105 -5.61 -2.68 -3.02
C ASP A 105 -5.76 -3.91 -3.92
N PHE A 106 -5.56 -3.70 -5.21
CA PHE A 106 -5.59 -4.73 -6.25
C PHE A 106 -4.29 -4.65 -7.05
N PHE A 107 -3.46 -5.67 -6.94
CA PHE A 107 -2.25 -5.84 -7.75
C PHE A 107 -1.96 -7.34 -7.86
N ASP A 108 -1.09 -7.71 -8.80
CA ASP A 108 -0.73 -9.10 -9.03
C ASP A 108 0.28 -9.57 -7.97
N ASN A 109 -0.23 -10.23 -6.94
CA ASN A 109 0.60 -10.83 -5.89
C ASN A 109 1.48 -11.97 -6.44
N LEU A 110 1.02 -12.70 -7.45
CA LEU A 110 1.81 -13.79 -8.02
C LEU A 110 3.03 -13.23 -8.75
N ASP A 111 2.82 -12.19 -9.55
CA ASP A 111 3.90 -11.46 -10.22
C ASP A 111 4.91 -10.89 -9.22
N LEU A 112 4.44 -10.30 -8.11
CA LEU A 112 5.33 -9.86 -7.03
C LEU A 112 6.19 -11.02 -6.48
N LEU A 113 5.56 -12.14 -6.11
CA LEU A 113 6.29 -13.29 -5.54
C LEU A 113 7.29 -13.89 -6.54
N THR A 114 6.95 -13.94 -7.83
CA THR A 114 7.85 -14.37 -8.90
C THR A 114 9.01 -13.40 -9.10
N GLN A 115 8.77 -12.08 -9.09
CA GLN A 115 9.85 -11.07 -9.15
C GLN A 115 10.76 -11.11 -7.91
N LEU A 116 10.23 -11.52 -6.76
CA LEU A 116 11.00 -11.76 -5.54
C LEU A 116 11.74 -13.11 -5.56
N GLY A 117 11.49 -13.99 -6.53
CA GLY A 117 12.15 -15.29 -6.65
C GLY A 117 11.70 -16.34 -5.62
N VAL A 118 10.51 -16.18 -5.05
CA VAL A 118 9.96 -17.08 -4.01
C VAL A 118 8.76 -17.90 -4.49
N TYR A 119 8.43 -17.79 -5.78
CA TYR A 119 7.46 -18.62 -6.51
C TYR A 119 7.98 -18.86 -7.94
#